data_AF-A0A931BX26-F1
#
_entry.id   AF-A0A931BX26-F1
#
_cell.length_a   1.000
_cell.length_b   1.000
_cell.length_c   1.000
_cell.angle_alpha   90.00
_cell.angle_beta   90.00
_cell.angle_gamma   90.00
#
_symmetry.space_group_name_H-M   'P 1'
#
loop_
_entity.id
_entity.type
_entity.pdbx_description
1 polymer ?
#
loop_
_entity_poly.entity_id
_entity_poly.type
_entity_poly.pdbx_seq_one_letter_code
_entity_poly.pdbx_strand_id
1 'polypeptide(L)'
;MESDIRLWLADIRRSITEIYEFLPEQRSFPLFQKDLKTRKAVERNLEIIGEALNRILRVRPDINITNARRIVNTRNRIIHGYDTVSEDIIWTIVVKELPKLEKEIDSYLL
;
A
#
# COMPACT_ATOMS: atom_id res chain seq x y z
N MET A 1 -11.59 -16.38 10.65
CA MET A 1 -10.62 -16.68 9.57
C MET A 1 -11.01 -16.01 8.26
N GLU A 2 -12.13 -16.39 7.64
CA GLU A 2 -12.56 -15.75 6.37
C GLU A 2 -13.12 -14.33 6.58
N SER A 3 -13.82 -14.11 7.70
CA SER A 3 -14.20 -12.78 8.19
C SER A 3 -13.02 -11.82 8.32
N ASP A 4 -11.88 -12.34 8.81
CA ASP A 4 -10.69 -11.55 9.10
C ASP A 4 -9.96 -11.18 7.81
N ILE A 5 -9.92 -12.10 6.83
CA ILE A 5 -9.39 -11.82 5.49
C ILE A 5 -10.18 -10.69 4.84
N ARG A 6 -11.53 -10.73 4.90
CA ARG A 6 -12.36 -9.67 4.33
C ARG A 6 -12.12 -8.32 5.00
N LEU A 7 -11.89 -8.30 6.31
CA LEU A 7 -11.55 -7.10 7.06
C LEU A 7 -10.20 -6.53 6.60
N TRP A 8 -9.17 -7.37 6.45
CA TRP A 8 -7.85 -6.92 5.98
C TRP A 8 -7.87 -6.46 4.52
N LEU A 9 -8.63 -7.11 3.65
CA LEU A 9 -8.87 -6.65 2.28
C LEU A 9 -9.55 -5.27 2.27
N ALA A 10 -10.53 -5.05 3.14
CA ALA A 10 -11.20 -3.75 3.28
C ALA A 10 -10.25 -2.67 3.83
N ASP A 11 -9.34 -3.01 4.75
CA ASP A 11 -8.30 -2.09 5.22
C ASP A 11 -7.36 -1.70 4.08
N ILE A 12 -6.91 -2.66 3.25
CA ILE A 12 -6.09 -2.37 2.07
C ILE A 12 -6.84 -1.44 1.12
N ARG A 13 -8.12 -1.74 0.83
CA ARG A 13 -8.94 -0.92 -0.06
C ARG A 13 -9.07 0.52 0.44
N ARG A 14 -9.36 0.69 1.73
CA ARG A 14 -9.45 2.01 2.37
C ARG A 14 -8.13 2.77 2.27
N SER A 15 -7.02 2.12 2.60
CA SER A 15 -5.70 2.76 2.54
C SER A 15 -5.30 3.19 1.13
N ILE A 16 -5.69 2.43 0.09
CA ILE A 16 -5.49 2.86 -1.30
C ILE A 16 -6.30 4.12 -1.61
N THR A 17 -7.57 4.16 -1.19
CA THR A 17 -8.43 5.33 -1.38
C THR A 17 -7.86 6.56 -0.66
N GLU A 18 -7.48 6.42 0.60
CA GLU A 18 -6.86 7.50 1.38
C GLU A 18 -5.57 8.02 0.72
N ILE A 19 -4.72 7.13 0.21
CA ILE A 19 -3.52 7.54 -0.55
C ILE A 19 -3.91 8.46 -1.69
N TYR A 20 -4.91 8.12 -2.49
CA TYR A 20 -5.33 8.96 -3.60
C TYR A 20 -5.96 10.29 -3.16
N GLU A 21 -6.65 10.31 -2.02
CA GLU A 21 -7.23 11.54 -1.45
C GLU A 21 -6.15 12.50 -0.92
N PHE A 22 -5.03 11.97 -0.42
CA PHE A 22 -3.89 12.79 0.01
C PHE A 22 -3.05 13.33 -1.15
N LEU A 23 -3.12 12.72 -2.34
CA LEU A 23 -2.33 13.19 -3.46
C LEU A 23 -2.76 14.60 -3.90
N PRO A 24 -1.81 15.47 -4.29
CA PRO A 24 -2.15 16.75 -4.88
C PRO A 24 -2.96 16.55 -6.17
N GLU A 25 -3.87 17.49 -6.47
CA GLU A 25 -4.71 17.46 -7.68
C GLU A 25 -3.87 17.20 -8.94
N GLN A 26 -2.74 17.91 -9.06
CA GLN A 26 -1.73 17.60 -10.06
C GLN A 26 -0.83 16.48 -9.56
N ARG A 27 -1.00 15.28 -10.10
CA ARG A 27 -0.14 14.11 -9.85
C ARG A 27 1.25 14.32 -10.43
N SER A 28 2.12 14.97 -9.65
CA SER A 28 3.47 15.37 -10.05
C SER A 28 4.48 14.95 -8.98
N PHE A 29 5.53 14.25 -9.40
CA PHE A 29 6.58 13.80 -8.47
C PHE A 29 7.26 14.96 -7.73
N PRO A 30 7.68 16.07 -8.40
CA PRO A 30 8.20 17.23 -7.69
C PRO A 30 7.24 17.86 -6.66
N LEU A 31 5.93 17.84 -6.91
CA LEU A 31 4.95 18.35 -5.95
C LEU A 31 4.81 17.41 -4.76
N PHE A 32 4.71 16.10 -5.01
CA PHE A 32 4.69 15.07 -3.99
C PHE A 32 5.93 15.13 -3.08
N GLN A 33 7.13 15.27 -3.67
CA GLN A 33 8.40 15.37 -2.93
C GLN A 33 8.42 16.54 -1.94
N LYS A 34 7.89 17.70 -2.36
CA LYS A 34 7.86 18.91 -1.53
C LYS A 34 6.80 18.88 -0.42
N ASP A 35 5.80 18.01 -0.54
CA ASP A 35 4.71 17.90 0.43
C ASP A 35 5.00 16.82 1.49
N LEU A 36 5.65 17.23 2.58
CA LEU A 36 5.97 16.34 3.70
C LEU A 36 4.72 15.68 4.31
N LYS A 37 3.60 16.40 4.38
CA LYS A 37 2.36 15.87 4.97
C LYS A 37 1.83 14.72 4.12
N THR A 38 1.74 14.93 2.81
CA THR A 38 1.30 13.90 1.86
C THR A 38 2.24 12.71 1.87
N ARG A 39 3.56 12.92 1.88
CA ARG A 39 4.53 11.80 1.97
C ARG A 39 4.32 10.96 3.22
N LYS A 40 4.17 11.61 4.39
CA LYS A 40 3.92 10.90 5.66
C LYS A 40 2.60 10.14 5.66
N ALA A 41 1.55 10.71 5.07
CA ALA A 41 0.26 10.05 4.95
C ALA A 41 0.31 8.83 4.01
N VAL A 42 1.06 8.93 2.91
CA VAL A 42 1.28 7.82 1.97
C VAL A 42 2.12 6.72 2.60
N GLU A 43 3.25 7.05 3.25
CA GLU A 43 4.08 6.09 3.99
C GLU A 43 3.24 5.30 4.99
N ARG A 44 2.43 5.99 5.78
CA ARG A 44 1.57 5.37 6.79
C ARG A 44 0.57 4.39 6.17
N ASN A 45 -0.06 4.76 5.06
CA ASN A 45 -1.01 3.88 4.39
C ASN A 45 -0.33 2.68 3.72
N LEU A 46 0.89 2.83 3.19
CA LEU A 46 1.67 1.71 2.69
C LEU A 46 2.06 0.71 3.80
N GLU A 47 2.31 1.19 5.01
CA GLU A 47 2.52 0.31 6.17
C GLU A 47 1.28 -0.51 6.51
N ILE A 48 0.09 0.12 6.50
CA ILE A 48 -1.19 -0.55 6.78
C ILE A 48 -1.45 -1.63 5.72
N ILE A 49 -1.27 -1.29 4.43
CA ILE A 49 -1.43 -2.25 3.33
C ILE A 49 -0.49 -3.46 3.51
N GLY A 50 0.78 -3.21 3.82
CA GLY A 50 1.76 -4.28 4.01
C GLY A 50 1.47 -5.15 5.23
N GLU A 51 1.01 -4.58 6.34
CA GLU A 51 0.60 -5.34 7.52
C GLU A 51 -0.65 -6.20 7.25
N ALA A 52 -1.65 -5.65 6.58
CA ALA A 52 -2.85 -6.37 6.19
C ALA A 52 -2.51 -7.56 5.27
N LEU A 53 -1.67 -7.35 4.24
CA LEU A 53 -1.20 -8.44 3.38
C LEU A 53 -0.37 -9.49 4.14
N ASN A 54 0.48 -9.08 5.08
CA ASN A 54 1.23 -10.01 5.91
C ASN A 54 0.31 -10.92 6.74
N ARG A 55 -0.78 -10.37 7.29
CA ARG A 55 -1.80 -11.14 8.01
C ARG A 55 -2.55 -12.10 7.09
N ILE A 56 -2.96 -11.64 5.91
CA ILE A 56 -3.60 -12.50 4.90
C ILE A 56 -2.69 -13.67 4.52
N LEU A 57 -1.42 -13.42 4.19
CA LEU A 57 -0.48 -14.47 3.77
C LEU A 57 -0.20 -15.51 4.87
N ARG A 58 -0.35 -15.17 6.15
CA ARG A 58 -0.21 -16.13 7.25
C ARG A 58 -1.38 -17.12 7.32
N VAL A 59 -2.58 -16.71 6.90
CA VAL A 59 -3.79 -17.55 6.96
C VAL A 59 -4.17 -18.16 5.61
N ARG A 60 -3.82 -17.49 4.51
CA ARG A 60 -4.05 -17.91 3.12
C ARG A 60 -2.79 -17.66 2.28
N PRO A 61 -1.74 -18.50 2.44
CA PRO A 61 -0.44 -18.30 1.78
C PRO A 61 -0.49 -18.40 0.25
N ASP A 62 -1.54 -19.02 -0.28
CA ASP A 62 -1.84 -19.30 -1.68
C ASP A 62 -2.73 -18.23 -2.34
N ILE A 63 -3.09 -17.15 -1.63
CA ILE A 63 -3.88 -16.06 -2.21
C ILE A 63 -3.15 -15.46 -3.43
N ASN A 64 -3.89 -15.27 -4.52
CA ASN A 64 -3.35 -14.78 -5.77
C ASN A 64 -3.38 -13.24 -5.81
N ILE A 65 -2.44 -12.62 -5.10
CA ILE A 65 -2.17 -11.18 -5.15
C ILE A 65 -0.75 -10.97 -5.69
N THR A 66 -0.65 -10.24 -6.78
CA THR A 66 0.63 -9.98 -7.43
C THR A 66 1.56 -9.24 -6.49
N ASN A 67 2.82 -9.67 -6.42
CA ASN A 67 3.86 -9.04 -5.59
C ASN A 67 3.55 -8.97 -4.08
N ALA A 68 2.60 -9.74 -3.53
CA ALA A 68 2.19 -9.63 -2.11
C ALA A 68 3.39 -9.65 -1.13
N ARG A 69 4.34 -10.58 -1.31
CA ARG A 69 5.55 -10.64 -0.49
C ARG A 69 6.44 -9.40 -0.62
N ARG A 70 6.52 -8.81 -1.82
CA ARG A 70 7.27 -7.56 -2.02
C ARG A 70 6.60 -6.39 -1.29
N ILE A 71 5.28 -6.33 -1.27
CA ILE A 71 4.54 -5.28 -0.54
C ILE A 71 4.79 -5.39 0.97
N VAL A 72 4.76 -6.61 1.52
CA VAL A 72 5.15 -6.86 2.92
C VAL A 72 6.60 -6.41 3.19
N ASN A 73 7.53 -6.73 2.29
CA ASN A 73 8.92 -6.30 2.42
C ASN A 73 9.08 -4.78 2.35
N THR A 74 8.31 -4.09 1.49
CA THR A 74 8.29 -2.62 1.44
C THR A 74 7.88 -2.04 2.78
N ARG A 75 6.83 -2.56 3.42
CA ARG A 75 6.44 -2.14 4.78
C ARG A 75 7.58 -2.29 5.76
N ASN A 76 8.29 -3.42 5.75
CA ASN A 76 9.43 -3.63 6.64
C ASN A 76 10.54 -2.59 6.41
N ARG A 77 10.81 -2.22 5.15
CA ARG A 77 11.77 -1.16 4.83
C ARG A 77 11.33 0.21 5.34
N ILE A 78 10.05 0.56 5.20
CA ILE A 78 9.51 1.83 5.70
C ILE A 78 9.65 1.92 7.23
N ILE A 79 9.25 0.89 7.98
CA ILE A 79 9.25 0.94 9.46
C ILE A 79 10.64 0.87 10.09
N HIS A 80 11.64 0.27 9.41
CA HIS A 80 12.95 0.06 10.00
C HIS A 80 13.88 1.27 9.89
N GLY A 81 13.55 2.31 9.11
CA GLY A 81 14.22 3.62 9.14
C GLY A 81 15.71 3.67 8.78
N TYR A 82 16.41 2.54 8.69
CA TYR A 82 17.85 2.44 8.40
C TYR A 82 18.18 2.52 6.90
N ASP A 83 17.23 2.14 6.03
CA ASP A 83 17.25 2.29 4.57
C ASP A 83 15.98 3.03 4.16
N THR A 84 15.99 4.37 4.15
CA THR A 84 14.84 5.17 3.72
C THR A 84 14.38 4.67 2.34
N VAL A 85 13.15 4.17 2.24
CA VAL A 85 12.53 3.94 0.94
C VAL A 85 12.48 5.30 0.27
N SER A 86 13.25 5.46 -0.79
CA SER A 86 13.40 6.76 -1.43
C SER A 86 12.06 7.22 -2.00
N GLU A 87 11.86 8.54 -2.05
CA GLU A 87 10.59 9.14 -2.45
C GLU A 87 10.19 8.72 -3.88
N ASP A 88 11.17 8.46 -4.76
CA ASP A 88 10.94 7.92 -6.11
C ASP A 88 10.39 6.49 -6.10
N ILE A 89 10.80 5.66 -5.14
CA ILE A 89 10.25 4.30 -4.96
C ILE A 89 8.82 4.41 -4.46
N ILE A 90 8.56 5.25 -3.46
CA ILE A 90 7.20 5.49 -2.94
C ILE A 90 6.30 5.97 -4.07
N TRP A 91 6.76 6.97 -4.84
CA TRP A 91 6.01 7.49 -5.97
C TRP A 91 5.74 6.41 -7.02
N THR A 92 6.73 5.58 -7.34
CA THR A 92 6.58 4.47 -8.29
C THR A 92 5.54 3.47 -7.81
N ILE A 93 5.52 3.13 -6.52
CA ILE A 93 4.49 2.27 -5.93
C ILE A 93 3.11 2.89 -6.13
N VAL A 94 2.96 4.17 -5.79
CA VAL A 94 1.67 4.88 -5.88
C VAL A 94 1.14 4.91 -7.31
N VAL A 95 1.99 5.22 -8.30
CA VAL A 95 1.52 5.42 -9.69
C VAL A 95 1.48 4.15 -10.54
N LYS A 96 2.28 3.12 -10.21
CA LYS A 96 2.38 1.89 -11.02
C LYS A 96 1.85 0.64 -10.35
N GLU A 97 2.03 0.50 -9.04
CA GLU A 97 1.76 -0.76 -8.33
C GLU A 97 0.41 -0.74 -7.61
N LEU A 98 0.04 0.36 -6.95
CA LEU A 98 -1.26 0.49 -6.28
C LEU A 98 -2.45 0.29 -7.23
N PRO A 99 -2.48 0.81 -8.47
CA PRO A 99 -3.60 0.57 -9.38
C PRO A 99 -3.79 -0.91 -9.75
N LYS A 100 -2.73 -1.72 -9.69
CA LYS A 100 -2.81 -3.16 -9.93
C LYS A 100 -3.37 -3.86 -8.69
N LEU A 101 -2.82 -3.53 -7.52
CA LEU A 101 -3.28 -4.06 -6.25
C LEU A 101 -4.76 -3.75 -6.01
N GLU A 102 -5.19 -2.51 -6.26
CA GLU A 102 -6.58 -2.07 -6.11
C GLU A 102 -7.55 -2.98 -6.89
N LYS A 103 -7.23 -3.31 -8.15
CA LYS A 103 -8.04 -4.21 -8.97
C LYS A 103 -8.12 -5.62 -8.40
N GLU A 104 -7.00 -6.15 -7.90
CA GLU A 104 -6.97 -7.47 -7.27
C GLU A 104 -7.81 -7.48 -6.00
N ILE A 105 -7.69 -6.46 -5.15
CA ILE A 105 -8.44 -6.34 -3.90
C ILE A 105 -9.94 -6.19 -4.16
N ASP A 106 -10.32 -5.36 -5.12
CA ASP A 106 -11.72 -5.19 -5.52
C ASP A 106 -12.31 -6.52 -6.02
N SER A 107 -11.54 -7.33 -6.76
CA SER A 107 -12.00 -8.65 -7.22
C SER A 107 -12.29 -9.65 -6.09
N TYR A 108 -11.68 -9.48 -4.91
CA TYR A 108 -11.94 -10.30 -3.72
C TYR A 108 -13.05 -9.75 -2.83
N LEU A 109 -13.48 -8.50 -3.03
CA LEU A 109 -14.51 -7.83 -2.23
C LEU A 109 -15.90 -7.79 -2.88
N LEU A 110 -15.96 -8.00 -4.21
CA LEU A 110 -17.17 -8.30 -4.97
C LEU A 110 -17.84 -9.58 -4.47
#